data_AF-A0A2G9CDI8-F1
#
_entry.id   AF-A0A2G9CDI8-F1
#
_cell.length_a   1.000
_cell.length_b   1.000
_cell.length_c   1.000
_cell.angle_alpha   90.00
_cell.angle_beta   90.00
_cell.angle_gamma   90.00
#
_symmetry.space_group_name_H-M   'P 1'
#
loop_
_entity.id
_entity.type
_entity.pdbx_description
1 polymer ?
#
loop_
_entity_poly.entity_id
_entity_poly.type
_entity_poly.pdbx_seq_one_letter_code
_entity_poly.pdbx_strand_id
1 'polypeptide(L)'
;MNVRAAPNAKARVLGTLPPVWVDKASGSWIRIRVEITASDAGWFRIRNARDDEDLTGQPPRPTFAGEGWVSGKKLVVKPQARVGRARPDAQAPVWLKLDDEQMFDSDVMVSASSLAACHGPWAQVEYVDAKLPAEERKALNIAPAARAGLPPGRFRLWVDKICGSQETVCDGL
;
A
#
# COMPACT_ATOMS: atom_id res chain seq x y z
N MET A 1 -5.25 9.57 -10.72
CA MET A 1 -5.81 9.65 -9.34
C MET A 1 -5.92 11.10 -8.93
N ASN A 2 -7.03 11.53 -8.31
CA ASN A 2 -7.18 12.93 -7.90
C ASN A 2 -6.46 13.20 -6.58
N VAL A 3 -5.77 14.34 -6.52
CA VAL A 3 -5.23 14.95 -5.30
C VAL A 3 -6.21 16.04 -4.87
N ARG A 4 -6.60 16.06 -3.59
CA ARG A 4 -7.67 16.91 -3.05
C ARG A 4 -7.20 17.83 -1.94
N ALA A 5 -7.92 18.92 -1.74
CA ALA A 5 -7.58 19.91 -0.71
C ALA A 5 -7.81 19.43 0.73
N ALA A 6 -8.67 18.42 0.94
CA ALA A 6 -9.05 17.90 2.25
C ALA A 6 -9.31 16.38 2.16
N PRO A 7 -9.30 15.63 3.29
CA PRO A 7 -9.44 14.17 3.35
C PRO A 7 -10.88 13.69 3.11
N ASN A 8 -11.50 14.10 2.00
CA ASN A 8 -12.83 13.62 1.61
C ASN A 8 -13.05 13.72 0.10
N ALA A 9 -13.99 12.91 -0.39
CA ALA A 9 -14.24 12.77 -1.82
C ALA A 9 -14.90 14.01 -2.46
N LYS A 10 -15.49 14.90 -1.66
CA LYS A 10 -16.18 16.12 -2.12
C LYS A 10 -15.25 17.34 -2.14
N ALA A 11 -14.08 17.26 -1.54
CA ALA A 11 -13.11 18.34 -1.49
C ALA A 11 -12.60 18.71 -2.90
N ARG A 12 -12.29 19.99 -3.10
CA ARG A 12 -11.72 20.52 -4.35
C ARG A 12 -10.53 19.69 -4.81
N VAL A 13 -10.52 19.34 -6.09
CA VAL A 13 -9.36 18.68 -6.74
C VAL A 13 -8.28 19.74 -6.96
N LEU A 14 -7.09 19.49 -6.43
CA LEU A 14 -5.89 20.34 -6.61
C LEU A 14 -5.06 19.93 -7.82
N GLY A 15 -5.15 18.66 -8.21
CA GLY A 15 -4.41 18.10 -9.33
C GLY A 15 -4.64 16.60 -9.46
N THR A 16 -3.80 15.96 -10.27
CA THR A 16 -3.89 14.52 -10.53
C THR A 16 -2.52 13.87 -10.56
N LEU A 17 -2.45 12.63 -10.07
CA LEU A 17 -1.35 11.72 -10.34
C LEU A 17 -1.70 10.85 -11.56
N PRO A 18 -0.75 10.56 -12.47
CA PRO A 18 -0.98 9.68 -13.60
C PRO A 18 -1.37 8.26 -13.14
N PRO A 19 -2.07 7.49 -14.00
CA PRO A 19 -2.47 6.13 -13.69
C PRO A 19 -1.28 5.17 -13.64
N VAL A 20 -1.47 4.02 -12.99
CA VAL A 20 -0.54 2.90 -13.09
C VAL A 20 -0.59 2.34 -14.52
N TRP A 21 0.57 1.98 -15.06
CA TRP A 21 0.67 1.29 -16.34
C TRP A 21 1.60 0.08 -16.22
N VAL A 22 1.50 -0.83 -17.18
CA VAL A 22 2.37 -2.02 -17.26
C VAL A 22 3.37 -1.77 -18.37
N ASP A 23 4.65 -1.78 -18.02
CA ASP A 23 5.72 -1.70 -19.01
C ASP A 23 5.70 -2.93 -19.90
N LYS A 24 5.73 -2.73 -21.21
CA LYS A 24 5.56 -3.82 -22.18
C LYS A 24 6.80 -4.71 -22.29
N ALA A 25 7.98 -4.16 -22.01
CA ALA A 25 9.24 -4.89 -22.13
C ALA A 25 9.49 -5.78 -20.90
N SER A 26 9.25 -5.22 -19.70
CA SER A 26 9.50 -5.89 -18.42
C SER A 26 8.26 -6.57 -17.82
N GLY A 27 7.06 -6.15 -18.20
CA GLY A 27 5.82 -6.54 -17.50
C GLY A 27 5.63 -5.83 -16.15
N SER A 28 6.52 -4.91 -15.78
CA SER A 28 6.51 -4.24 -14.48
C SER A 28 5.39 -3.21 -14.37
N TRP A 29 4.77 -3.16 -13.20
CA TRP A 29 3.73 -2.18 -12.88
C TRP A 29 4.34 -0.87 -12.40
N ILE A 30 4.31 0.15 -13.24
CA ILE A 30 4.93 1.45 -12.97
C ILE A 30 3.95 2.37 -12.23
N ARG A 31 4.29 2.68 -10.97
CA ARG A 31 3.46 3.50 -10.07
C ARG A 31 4.13 4.84 -9.81
N ILE A 32 3.34 5.82 -9.39
CA ILE A 32 3.87 7.07 -8.83
C ILE A 32 4.23 6.84 -7.38
N ARG A 33 5.48 7.16 -7.01
CA ARG A 33 5.91 7.23 -5.60
C ARG A 33 5.47 8.53 -4.99
N VAL A 34 5.10 8.48 -3.72
CA VAL A 34 4.70 9.62 -2.92
C VAL A 34 5.27 9.46 -1.52
N GLU A 35 5.54 10.58 -0.86
CA GLU A 35 5.76 10.60 0.59
C GLU A 35 4.44 10.85 1.30
N ILE A 36 4.15 10.11 2.36
CA ILE A 36 2.97 10.29 3.20
C ILE A 36 3.35 11.15 4.41
N THR A 37 2.64 12.26 4.62
CA THR A 37 2.90 13.19 5.72
C THR A 37 1.79 13.21 6.78
N ALA A 38 0.59 12.74 6.44
CA ALA A 38 -0.51 12.59 7.38
C ALA A 38 -1.51 11.55 6.89
N SER A 39 -2.33 11.01 7.80
CA SER A 39 -3.46 10.14 7.49
C SER A 39 -4.70 10.54 8.28
N ASP A 40 -5.87 10.52 7.64
CA ASP A 40 -7.16 10.80 8.27
C ASP A 40 -8.27 10.01 7.57
N ALA A 41 -9.01 9.19 8.31
CA ALA A 41 -10.17 8.43 7.83
C ALA A 41 -9.99 7.72 6.46
N GLY A 42 -8.83 7.08 6.23
CA GLY A 42 -8.50 6.39 4.97
C GLY A 42 -8.07 7.31 3.82
N TRP A 43 -7.77 8.57 4.11
CA TRP A 43 -7.11 9.52 3.24
C TRP A 43 -5.70 9.81 3.72
N PHE A 44 -4.81 10.12 2.78
CA PHE A 44 -3.40 10.33 3.04
C PHE A 44 -2.96 11.64 2.42
N ARG A 45 -2.37 12.52 3.23
CA ARG A 45 -1.70 13.71 2.72
C ARG A 45 -0.37 13.27 2.15
N ILE A 46 -0.14 13.65 0.90
CA ILE A 46 1.04 13.29 0.13
C ILE A 46 1.83 14.51 -0.30
N ARG A 47 3.13 14.30 -0.57
CA ARG A 47 4.02 15.25 -1.23
C ARG A 47 5.04 14.51 -2.11
N ASN A 48 5.89 15.25 -2.82
CA ASN A 48 7.02 14.73 -3.60
C ASN A 48 6.63 13.57 -4.53
N ALA A 49 5.48 13.73 -5.22
CA ALA A 49 5.00 12.73 -6.15
C ALA A 49 5.93 12.64 -7.36
N ARG A 50 6.49 11.47 -7.63
CA ARG A 50 7.46 11.26 -8.71
C ARG A 50 7.28 9.90 -9.38
N ASP A 51 7.61 9.85 -10.66
CA ASP A 51 7.82 8.58 -11.35
C ASP A 51 9.14 7.94 -10.88
N ASP A 52 9.34 6.67 -11.21
CA ASP A 52 10.60 5.98 -10.98
C ASP A 52 11.36 5.88 -12.31
N GLU A 53 12.24 6.86 -12.56
CA GLU A 53 13.01 6.95 -13.81
C GLU A 53 13.95 5.76 -13.96
N ASP A 54 14.61 5.36 -12.87
CA ASP A 54 15.53 4.22 -12.81
C ASP A 54 14.83 2.91 -13.21
N LEU A 55 13.55 2.77 -12.86
CA LEU A 55 12.73 1.61 -13.19
C LEU A 55 12.35 1.56 -14.68
N THR A 56 12.09 2.71 -15.28
CA THR A 56 11.48 2.78 -16.62
C THR A 56 12.47 3.03 -17.74
N GLY A 57 13.63 3.64 -17.44
CA GLY A 57 14.54 4.18 -18.45
C GLY A 57 13.90 5.24 -19.36
N GLN A 58 12.74 5.78 -18.97
CA GLN A 58 11.96 6.75 -19.72
C GLN A 58 11.87 8.08 -18.95
N PRO A 59 11.66 9.22 -19.64
CA PRO A 59 11.42 10.49 -18.97
C PRO A 59 10.23 10.40 -18.00
N PRO A 60 10.31 11.03 -16.82
CA PRO A 60 9.26 10.96 -15.82
C PRO A 60 7.98 11.63 -16.33
N ARG A 61 6.83 11.02 -16.07
CA ARG A 61 5.54 11.63 -16.42
C ARG A 61 5.27 12.86 -15.54
N PRO A 62 4.56 13.88 -16.05
CA PRO A 62 4.11 15.00 -15.22
C PRO A 62 3.29 14.53 -14.02
N THR A 63 3.69 14.97 -12.83
CA THR A 63 2.99 14.71 -11.56
C THR A 63 2.57 16.02 -10.91
N PHE A 64 1.63 15.92 -9.96
CA PHE A 64 1.29 17.04 -9.09
C PHE A 64 2.45 17.34 -8.12
N ALA A 65 3.07 18.51 -8.23
CA ALA A 65 4.23 18.91 -7.44
C ALA A 65 3.91 19.42 -6.02
N GLY A 66 2.64 19.72 -5.73
CA GLY A 66 2.22 20.27 -4.44
C GLY A 66 1.92 19.20 -3.39
N GLU A 67 1.34 19.64 -2.28
CA GLU A 67 0.79 18.76 -1.26
C GLU A 67 -0.73 18.64 -1.35
N GLY A 68 -1.27 17.48 -0.99
CA GLY A 68 -2.71 17.30 -0.90
C GLY A 68 -3.10 15.88 -0.53
N TRP A 69 -4.41 15.61 -0.48
CA TRP A 69 -4.98 14.38 0.02
C TRP A 69 -5.37 13.42 -1.11
N VAL A 70 -5.00 12.15 -0.98
CA VAL A 70 -5.41 11.06 -1.87
C VAL A 70 -6.09 9.95 -1.08
N SER A 71 -6.90 9.14 -1.76
CA SER A 71 -7.59 8.02 -1.10
C SER A 71 -6.64 6.83 -0.95
N GLY A 72 -6.57 6.28 0.27
CA GLY A 72 -5.78 5.08 0.58
C GLY A 72 -6.19 3.84 -0.23
N LYS A 73 -7.43 3.80 -0.72
CA LYS A 73 -7.94 2.74 -1.63
C LYS A 73 -7.14 2.60 -2.93
N LYS A 74 -6.30 3.59 -3.26
CA LYS A 74 -5.44 3.63 -4.45
C LYS A 74 -3.95 3.65 -4.11
N LEU A 75 -3.61 3.58 -2.82
CA LEU A 75 -2.24 3.48 -2.35
C LEU A 75 -1.96 2.03 -1.96
N VAL A 76 -0.76 1.58 -2.29
CA VAL A 76 -0.22 0.29 -1.88
C VAL A 76 1.16 0.52 -1.29
N VAL A 77 1.56 -0.37 -0.39
CA VAL A 77 2.91 -0.43 0.17
C VAL A 77 3.50 -1.79 -0.14
N LYS A 78 4.83 -1.90 -0.14
CA LYS A 78 5.56 -3.17 -0.25
C LYS A 78 6.27 -3.43 1.09
N PRO A 79 5.69 -4.24 2.00
CA PRO A 79 6.31 -4.56 3.27
C PRO A 79 7.21 -5.79 3.14
N GLN A 80 8.50 -5.66 3.50
CA GLN A 80 9.40 -6.81 3.69
C GLN A 80 9.20 -7.46 5.06
N ALA A 81 7.93 -7.75 5.34
CA ALA A 81 7.47 -8.41 6.54
C ALA A 81 6.82 -9.74 6.17
N ARG A 82 6.90 -10.69 7.10
CA ARG A 82 6.16 -11.97 7.04
C ARG A 82 5.03 -12.04 8.06
N VAL A 83 4.90 -11.02 8.90
CA VAL A 83 4.00 -11.02 10.05
C VAL A 83 3.12 -9.78 10.00
N GLY A 84 1.80 -10.00 10.00
CA GLY A 84 0.78 -8.98 10.16
C GLY A 84 0.21 -9.02 11.57
N ARG A 85 0.13 -7.86 12.22
CA ARG A 85 -0.20 -7.74 13.65
C ARG A 85 -1.51 -7.00 13.90
N ALA A 86 -2.02 -7.19 15.12
CA ALA A 86 -3.24 -6.55 15.61
C ALA A 86 -3.11 -5.03 15.78
N ARG A 87 -1.91 -4.54 16.12
CA ARG A 87 -1.61 -3.14 16.46
C ARG A 87 -0.21 -2.78 15.92
N PRO A 88 0.12 -1.49 15.76
CA PRO A 88 1.43 -1.02 15.31
C PRO A 88 2.49 -1.15 16.42
N ASP A 89 2.76 -2.39 16.83
CA ASP A 89 3.61 -2.75 17.95
C ASP A 89 4.21 -4.14 17.70
N ALA A 90 5.52 -4.27 17.83
CA ALA A 90 6.24 -5.52 17.59
C ALA A 90 5.85 -6.65 18.55
N GLN A 91 5.29 -6.33 19.72
CA GLN A 91 4.77 -7.29 20.69
C GLN A 91 3.27 -7.55 20.55
N ALA A 92 2.58 -6.87 19.62
CA ALA A 92 1.17 -7.11 19.40
C ALA A 92 0.91 -8.53 18.86
N PRO A 93 -0.25 -9.12 19.19
CA PRO A 93 -0.65 -10.42 18.66
C PRO A 93 -0.50 -10.50 17.15
N VAL A 94 0.02 -11.64 16.69
CA VAL A 94 0.09 -11.95 15.26
C VAL A 94 -1.28 -12.39 14.78
N TRP A 95 -1.78 -11.74 13.74
CA TRP A 95 -3.05 -12.05 13.10
C TRP A 95 -2.88 -12.78 11.77
N LEU A 96 -1.71 -12.67 11.15
CA LEU A 96 -1.32 -13.48 10.00
C LEU A 96 0.19 -13.65 10.04
N LYS A 97 0.65 -14.89 9.89
CA LYS A 97 2.05 -15.19 9.59
C LYS A 97 2.07 -15.89 8.23
N LEU A 98 2.85 -15.34 7.30
CA LEU A 98 3.12 -15.99 6.02
C LEU A 98 4.17 -17.08 6.20
N ASP A 99 4.17 -18.06 5.30
CA ASP A 99 5.19 -19.09 5.26
C ASP A 99 6.58 -18.51 4.97
N ASP A 100 7.64 -19.25 5.25
CA ASP A 100 9.02 -18.72 5.24
C ASP A 100 9.48 -18.26 3.84
N GLU A 101 8.89 -18.80 2.77
CA GLU A 101 9.18 -18.40 1.38
C GLU A 101 8.37 -17.17 0.92
N GLN A 102 7.38 -16.74 1.71
CA GLN A 102 6.45 -15.67 1.33
C GLN A 102 6.74 -14.37 2.09
N MET A 103 6.38 -13.26 1.45
CA MET A 103 6.45 -11.91 2.02
C MET A 103 5.26 -11.07 1.56
N PHE A 104 4.91 -10.06 2.35
CA PHE A 104 3.82 -9.14 2.01
C PHE A 104 4.11 -8.23 0.81
N ASP A 105 5.35 -8.14 0.35
CA ASP A 105 5.77 -7.36 -0.82
C ASP A 105 5.59 -8.09 -2.16
N SER A 106 5.20 -9.37 -2.14
CA SER A 106 4.88 -10.14 -3.36
C SER A 106 3.75 -9.49 -4.17
N ASP A 107 3.79 -9.63 -5.49
CA ASP A 107 2.82 -9.00 -6.39
C ASP A 107 1.37 -9.42 -6.11
N VAL A 108 1.17 -10.68 -5.70
CA VAL A 108 -0.14 -11.19 -5.27
C VAL A 108 -0.67 -10.41 -4.06
N MET A 109 0.15 -10.26 -3.02
CA MET A 109 -0.25 -9.55 -1.80
C MET A 109 -0.45 -8.06 -2.06
N VAL A 110 0.45 -7.43 -2.81
CA VAL A 110 0.39 -6.00 -3.15
C VAL A 110 -0.84 -5.68 -3.99
N SER A 111 -1.16 -6.47 -5.02
CA SER A 111 -2.32 -6.25 -5.89
C SER A 111 -3.67 -6.43 -5.18
N ALA A 112 -3.71 -7.30 -4.15
CA ALA A 112 -4.87 -7.51 -3.30
C ALA A 112 -5.07 -6.44 -2.23
N SER A 113 -4.09 -5.54 -2.05
CA SER A 113 -4.01 -4.63 -0.91
C SER A 113 -4.46 -3.19 -1.19
N SER A 114 -4.70 -2.45 -0.11
CA SER A 114 -4.78 -0.99 -0.09
C SER A 114 -4.38 -0.45 1.28
N LEU A 115 -3.90 0.80 1.33
CA LEU A 115 -3.49 1.42 2.58
C LEU A 115 -4.70 1.98 3.34
N ALA A 116 -4.83 1.61 4.63
CA ALA A 116 -5.94 1.99 5.49
C ALA A 116 -5.56 3.05 6.54
N ALA A 117 -4.37 2.93 7.14
CA ALA A 117 -3.83 3.90 8.11
C ALA A 117 -2.29 3.81 8.19
N CYS A 118 -1.66 4.80 8.84
CA CYS A 118 -0.22 4.78 9.17
C CYS A 118 -0.02 5.18 10.63
N HIS A 119 1.01 4.63 11.29
CA HIS A 119 1.42 5.02 12.64
C HIS A 119 2.93 4.78 12.82
N GLY A 120 3.71 5.86 12.79
CA GLY A 120 5.18 5.74 12.79
C GLY A 120 5.67 4.84 11.64
N PRO A 121 6.51 3.83 11.89
CA PRO A 121 7.02 2.92 10.85
C PRO A 121 5.98 1.88 10.38
N TRP A 122 4.77 1.90 10.94
CA TRP A 122 3.75 0.90 10.66
C TRP A 122 2.72 1.39 9.64
N ALA A 123 2.35 0.49 8.73
CA ALA A 123 1.22 0.66 7.83
C ALA A 123 0.10 -0.32 8.21
N GLN A 124 -1.14 0.18 8.31
CA GLN A 124 -2.30 -0.69 8.33
C GLN A 124 -2.74 -0.94 6.89
N VAL A 125 -2.69 -2.20 6.48
CA VAL A 125 -3.02 -2.62 5.13
C VAL A 125 -4.32 -3.43 5.15
N GLU A 126 -5.24 -3.06 4.26
CA GLU A 126 -6.47 -3.82 4.02
C GLU A 126 -6.32 -4.68 2.77
N TYR A 127 -6.63 -5.97 2.91
CA TYR A 127 -6.60 -6.94 1.83
C TYR A 127 -8.02 -7.38 1.46
N VAL A 128 -8.22 -7.75 0.19
CA VAL A 128 -9.48 -8.26 -0.34
C VAL A 128 -9.31 -9.69 -0.81
N ASP A 129 -9.96 -10.65 -0.15
CA ASP A 129 -9.85 -12.09 -0.42
C ASP A 129 -10.12 -12.43 -1.89
N ALA A 130 -11.10 -11.77 -2.51
CA ALA A 130 -11.47 -12.00 -3.90
C ALA A 130 -10.39 -11.59 -4.93
N LYS A 131 -9.38 -10.83 -4.50
CA LYS A 131 -8.22 -10.47 -5.33
C LYS A 131 -7.04 -11.42 -5.15
N LEU A 132 -7.07 -12.27 -4.13
CA LEU A 132 -6.08 -13.31 -3.93
C LEU A 132 -6.47 -14.54 -4.76
N PRO A 133 -5.52 -15.19 -5.45
CA PRO A 133 -5.82 -16.45 -6.09
C PRO A 133 -6.19 -17.51 -5.04
N ALA A 134 -6.95 -18.52 -5.49
CA ALA A 134 -7.68 -19.39 -4.58
C ALA A 134 -6.77 -20.22 -3.68
N GLU A 135 -5.60 -20.62 -4.17
CA GLU A 135 -4.64 -21.44 -3.43
C GLU A 135 -3.93 -20.63 -2.35
N GLU A 136 -3.48 -19.42 -2.66
CA GLU A 136 -2.89 -18.50 -1.71
C GLU A 136 -3.90 -18.18 -0.61
N ARG A 137 -5.14 -17.84 -0.98
CA ARG A 137 -6.20 -17.56 0.00
C ARG A 137 -6.44 -18.73 0.96
N LYS A 138 -6.36 -19.98 0.50
CA LYS A 138 -6.51 -21.17 1.37
C LYS A 138 -5.33 -21.35 2.32
N ALA A 139 -4.13 -20.96 1.90
CA ALA A 139 -2.92 -21.05 2.71
C ALA A 139 -2.87 -20.00 3.84
N LEU A 140 -3.60 -18.88 3.71
CA LEU A 140 -3.58 -17.82 4.71
C LEU A 140 -4.38 -18.18 5.97
N ASN A 141 -3.68 -18.45 7.06
CA ASN A 141 -4.28 -18.58 8.39
C ASN A 141 -4.50 -17.20 9.03
N ILE A 142 -5.62 -16.56 8.68
CA ILE A 142 -5.99 -15.22 9.14
C ILE A 142 -6.82 -15.31 10.42
N ALA A 143 -6.36 -14.67 11.50
CA ALA A 143 -7.11 -14.59 12.75
C ALA A 143 -8.49 -13.92 12.53
N PRO A 144 -9.59 -14.44 13.11
CA PRO A 144 -10.93 -13.87 12.94
C PRO A 144 -11.00 -12.39 13.32
N ALA A 145 -10.23 -11.96 14.31
CA ALA A 145 -10.15 -10.57 14.75
C ALA A 145 -9.65 -9.60 13.66
N ALA A 146 -8.84 -10.08 12.70
CA ALA A 146 -8.38 -9.26 11.56
C ALA A 146 -9.51 -8.90 10.59
N ARG A 147 -10.64 -9.60 10.66
CA ARG A 147 -11.83 -9.42 9.81
C ARG A 147 -12.93 -8.62 10.53
N ALA A 148 -12.82 -8.44 11.83
CA ALA A 148 -13.87 -7.82 12.64
C ALA A 148 -14.12 -6.36 12.21
N GLY A 149 -15.39 -6.00 12.03
CA GLY A 149 -15.81 -4.65 11.64
C GLY A 149 -15.52 -4.27 10.19
N LEU A 150 -15.09 -5.22 9.34
CA LEU A 150 -14.85 -4.99 7.92
C LEU A 150 -15.95 -5.61 7.05
N PRO A 151 -16.14 -5.09 5.81
CA PRO A 151 -16.98 -5.76 4.83
C PRO A 151 -16.56 -7.22 4.61
N PRO A 152 -17.50 -8.13 4.27
CA PRO A 152 -17.19 -9.53 3.99
C PRO A 152 -16.07 -9.67 2.96
N GLY A 153 -15.18 -10.65 3.19
CA GLY A 153 -14.04 -10.92 2.32
C GLY A 153 -12.88 -9.94 2.45
N ARG A 154 -12.82 -9.16 3.55
CA ARG A 154 -11.70 -8.26 3.84
C ARG A 154 -11.05 -8.57 5.18
N PHE A 155 -9.77 -8.24 5.29
CA PHE A 155 -9.02 -8.28 6.53
C PHE A 155 -8.02 -7.13 6.60
N ARG A 156 -7.64 -6.71 7.82
CA ARG A 156 -6.63 -5.68 8.06
C ARG A 156 -5.53 -6.16 8.97
N LEU A 157 -4.31 -5.74 8.66
CA LEU A 157 -3.12 -6.07 9.40
C LEU A 157 -2.23 -4.83 9.53
N TRP A 158 -1.55 -4.70 10.67
CA TRP A 158 -0.41 -3.79 10.78
C TRP A 158 0.86 -4.51 10.36
N VAL A 159 1.60 -3.90 9.45
CA VAL A 159 2.88 -4.39 8.92
C VAL A 159 3.94 -3.30 9.05
N ASP A 160 5.19 -3.72 9.24
CA ASP A 160 6.38 -2.89 9.31
C ASP A 160 7.28 -3.12 8.09
N LYS A 161 8.51 -2.59 8.13
CA LYS A 161 9.54 -2.80 7.09
C LYS A 161 9.06 -2.41 5.69
N ILE A 162 8.47 -1.21 5.60
CA ILE A 162 7.97 -0.66 4.35
C ILE A 162 9.13 -0.24 3.46
N CYS A 163 9.15 -0.72 2.22
CA CYS A 163 10.19 -0.38 1.27
C CYS A 163 10.15 1.10 0.85
N GLY A 164 11.33 1.72 0.75
CA GLY A 164 11.50 3.09 0.28
C GLY A 164 11.46 3.21 -1.25
N SER A 165 11.67 2.12 -1.97
CA SER A 165 11.64 2.04 -3.44
C SER A 165 10.71 0.95 -3.96
N GLN A 166 10.32 1.04 -5.24
CA GLN A 166 9.41 0.07 -5.84
C GLN A 166 10.07 -1.27 -6.15
N GLU A 167 11.39 -1.30 -6.30
CA GLU A 167 12.12 -2.48 -6.75
C GLU A 167 13.03 -3.12 -5.70
N THR A 168 13.95 -2.45 -4.98
CA THR A 168 14.94 -3.22 -4.18
C THR A 168 15.87 -2.45 -3.23
N VAL A 169 15.41 -1.43 -2.49
CA VAL A 169 16.13 -1.05 -1.26
C VAL A 169 15.13 -0.60 -0.19
N CYS A 170 14.95 -1.47 0.80
CA CYS A 170 14.16 -1.19 1.98
C CYS A 170 15.19 -0.91 3.07
N ASP A 171 15.55 0.36 3.23
CA ASP A 171 16.43 0.82 4.31
C ASP A 171 15.66 0.66 5.62
N GLY A 172 15.64 -0.57 6.14
CA GLY A 172 14.90 -0.97 7.33
C GLY A 172 15.44 -0.33 8.61
N LEU A 173 15.35 0.99 8.70
CA LEU A 173 15.67 1.79 9.87
C LEU A 173 14.45 1.92 10.79
#